data_AF-X0TZ07-F1
#
_entry.id   AF-X0TZ07-F1
#
_cell.length_a   1.000
_cell.length_b   1.000
_cell.length_c   1.000
_cell.angle_alpha   90.00
_cell.angle_beta   90.00
_cell.angle_gamma   90.00
#
_symmetry.space_group_name_H-M   'P 1'
#
loop_
_entity.id
_entity.type
_entity.pdbx_description
1 polymer ?
#
loop_
_entity_poly.entity_id
_entity_poly.type
_entity_poly.pdbx_seq_one_letter_code
_entity_poly.pdbx_strand_id
1 'polypeptide(L)'
;GVTKKSSAESDLGKFLLYNGLSIDDVELVDLKPSGIVRAVINGDVDAGVTWDPNVYNIKEELGDNAVSWSVVESFYFVLITKKNWINNKPEAAERFMKSVLGTEDYVKDNSEDAKEFIKDRFDYESAYIDYSWPNQQFAVILEQAMLIAFEDQARWRIKQGLTDATEVPNYLDYIYLDALEEVKPEAVGIIR
;
A
#
# COMPACT_ATOMS: atom_id res chain seq x y z
N GLY A 1 -0.12 -17.01 -8.79
CA GLY A 1 -0.16 -16.98 -7.31
C GLY A 1 -0.48 -15.59 -6.80
N VAL A 2 -1.40 -15.46 -5.85
CA VAL A 2 -1.80 -14.19 -5.23
C VAL A 2 -2.30 -14.45 -3.81
N THR A 3 -2.22 -13.47 -2.90
CA THR A 3 -2.90 -13.57 -1.61
C THR A 3 -4.38 -13.23 -1.79
N LYS A 4 -5.28 -14.22 -1.65
CA LYS A 4 -6.72 -13.98 -1.79
C LYS A 4 -7.26 -13.09 -0.66
N LYS A 5 -8.37 -12.42 -0.93
CA LYS A 5 -9.09 -11.49 -0.06
C LYS A 5 -8.27 -10.25 0.34
N SER A 6 -7.17 -10.00 -0.36
CA SER A 6 -6.25 -8.88 -0.14
C SER A 6 -6.40 -7.81 -1.22
N SER A 7 -5.76 -6.65 -1.02
CA SER A 7 -5.66 -5.63 -2.06
C SER A 7 -5.02 -6.18 -3.34
N ALA A 8 -4.00 -7.05 -3.21
CA ALA A 8 -3.32 -7.65 -4.36
C ALA A 8 -4.27 -8.43 -5.30
N GLU A 9 -5.29 -9.11 -4.76
CA GLU A 9 -6.31 -9.78 -5.59
C GLU A 9 -7.24 -8.77 -6.27
N SER A 10 -7.64 -7.72 -5.55
CA SER A 10 -8.43 -6.61 -6.13
C SER A 10 -7.68 -5.94 -7.28
N ASP A 11 -6.38 -5.69 -7.10
CA ASP A 11 -5.55 -4.99 -8.07
C ASP A 11 -5.20 -5.87 -9.27
N LEU A 12 -4.98 -7.18 -9.06
CA LEU A 12 -4.91 -8.15 -10.16
C LEU A 12 -6.18 -8.12 -11.02
N GLY A 13 -7.37 -8.08 -10.40
CA GLY A 13 -8.63 -8.00 -11.14
C GLY A 13 -8.71 -6.78 -12.07
N LYS A 14 -8.24 -5.61 -11.61
CA LYS A 14 -8.18 -4.39 -12.42
C LYS A 14 -7.15 -4.49 -13.53
N PHE A 15 -5.96 -5.00 -13.20
CA PHE A 15 -4.90 -5.18 -14.15
C PHE A 15 -5.35 -6.08 -15.32
N LEU A 16 -6.02 -7.20 -15.02
CA LEU A 16 -6.62 -8.06 -16.04
C LEU A 16 -7.67 -7.30 -16.87
N LEU A 17 -8.58 -6.58 -16.20
CA LEU A 17 -9.64 -5.82 -16.87
C LEU A 17 -9.08 -4.78 -17.85
N TYR A 18 -8.04 -4.02 -17.46
CA TYR A 18 -7.39 -3.05 -18.33
C TYR A 18 -6.71 -3.69 -19.55
N ASN A 19 -6.38 -4.98 -19.46
CA ASN A 19 -5.81 -5.75 -20.56
C ASN A 19 -6.86 -6.60 -21.30
N GLY A 20 -8.16 -6.33 -21.09
CA GLY A 20 -9.26 -7.01 -21.78
C GLY A 20 -9.53 -8.44 -21.30
N LEU A 21 -9.05 -8.79 -20.11
CA LEU A 21 -9.23 -10.08 -19.45
C LEU A 21 -10.11 -9.94 -18.20
N SER A 22 -10.57 -11.07 -17.69
CA SER A 22 -11.32 -11.19 -16.44
C SER A 22 -10.59 -12.13 -15.47
N ILE A 23 -11.02 -12.13 -14.20
CA ILE A 23 -10.45 -13.04 -13.20
C ILE A 23 -10.75 -14.52 -13.50
N ASP A 24 -11.79 -14.79 -14.30
CA ASP A 24 -12.18 -16.14 -14.71
C ASP A 24 -11.28 -16.68 -15.84
N ASP A 25 -10.49 -15.80 -16.49
CA ASP A 25 -9.52 -16.18 -17.53
C ASP A 25 -8.19 -16.68 -16.94
N VAL A 26 -8.04 -16.71 -15.61
CA VAL A 26 -6.83 -17.15 -14.91
C VAL A 26 -7.16 -18.12 -13.77
N GLU A 27 -6.20 -19.00 -13.43
CA GLU A 27 -6.30 -19.85 -12.24
C GLU A 27 -5.63 -19.18 -11.03
N LEU A 28 -6.43 -18.86 -10.00
CA LEU A 28 -5.92 -18.24 -8.77
C LEU A 28 -5.44 -19.27 -7.75
N VAL A 29 -4.12 -19.38 -7.60
CA VAL A 29 -3.46 -20.10 -6.50
C VAL A 29 -3.28 -19.15 -5.30
N ASP A 30 -3.99 -19.44 -4.20
CA ASP A 30 -3.94 -18.65 -2.97
C ASP A 30 -2.66 -18.93 -2.17
N LEU A 31 -1.79 -17.93 -2.06
CA LEU A 31 -0.49 -18.04 -1.40
C LEU A 31 -0.21 -16.79 -0.56
N LYS A 32 0.46 -17.00 0.57
CA LYS A 32 1.09 -15.89 1.31
C LYS A 32 2.28 -15.33 0.51
N PRO A 33 2.71 -14.07 0.73
CA PRO A 33 3.77 -13.43 -0.06
C PRO A 33 5.05 -14.26 -0.21
N SER A 34 5.58 -14.81 0.89
CA SER A 34 6.78 -15.67 0.83
C SER A 34 6.55 -17.01 0.11
N GLY A 35 5.31 -17.50 0.06
CA GLY A 35 4.93 -18.66 -0.73
C GLY A 35 4.86 -18.34 -2.22
N ILE A 36 4.40 -17.13 -2.59
CA ILE A 36 4.41 -16.65 -3.98
C ILE A 36 5.84 -16.62 -4.52
N VAL A 37 6.80 -16.09 -3.74
CA VAL A 37 8.22 -16.07 -4.10
C VAL A 37 8.72 -17.45 -4.51
N ARG A 38 8.53 -18.45 -3.64
CA ARG A 38 8.96 -19.83 -3.91
C ARG A 38 8.26 -20.44 -5.12
N ALA A 39 6.94 -20.26 -5.21
CA ALA A 39 6.14 -20.85 -6.27
C ALA A 39 6.53 -20.30 -7.65
N VAL A 40 6.82 -19.00 -7.75
CA VAL A 40 7.28 -18.39 -9.00
C VAL A 40 8.69 -18.89 -9.37
N ILE A 41 9.61 -18.91 -8.39
CA ILE A 41 11.00 -19.38 -8.62
C ILE A 41 11.03 -20.85 -9.07
N ASN A 42 10.20 -21.70 -8.47
CA ASN A 42 10.13 -23.12 -8.81
C ASN A 42 9.35 -23.42 -10.10
N GLY A 43 8.61 -22.45 -10.65
CA GLY A 43 7.68 -22.68 -11.76
C GLY A 43 6.39 -23.41 -11.35
N ASP A 44 6.04 -23.41 -10.07
CA ASP A 44 4.77 -23.96 -9.57
C ASP A 44 3.57 -23.07 -9.96
N VAL A 45 3.82 -21.80 -10.30
CA VAL A 45 2.85 -20.86 -10.88
C VAL A 45 3.50 -20.06 -12.00
N ASP A 46 2.72 -19.70 -13.03
CA ASP A 46 3.24 -18.93 -14.18
C ASP A 46 3.55 -17.46 -13.85
N ALA A 47 2.86 -16.90 -12.85
CA ALA A 47 3.02 -15.51 -12.42
C ALA A 47 2.65 -15.32 -10.95
N GLY A 48 3.21 -14.28 -10.32
CA GLY A 48 2.93 -13.89 -8.94
C GLY A 48 2.54 -12.42 -8.81
N VAL A 49 1.50 -12.11 -8.03
CA VAL A 49 1.15 -10.73 -7.65
C VAL A 49 1.48 -10.53 -6.17
N THR A 50 2.49 -9.70 -5.91
CA THR A 50 3.02 -9.42 -4.57
C THR A 50 3.68 -8.03 -4.54
N TRP A 51 4.15 -7.61 -3.38
CA TRP A 51 4.84 -6.33 -3.14
C TRP A 51 6.27 -6.55 -2.62
N ASP A 52 7.08 -5.50 -2.64
CA ASP A 52 8.45 -5.53 -2.12
C ASP A 52 8.52 -5.88 -0.62
N PRO A 53 9.56 -6.61 -0.18
CA PRO A 53 10.75 -7.04 -0.94
C PRO A 53 10.55 -8.29 -1.81
N ASN A 54 9.34 -8.86 -1.86
CA ASN A 54 9.12 -10.14 -2.54
C ASN A 54 9.32 -10.06 -4.06
N VAL A 55 8.94 -8.94 -4.69
CA VAL A 55 9.15 -8.72 -6.13
C VAL A 55 10.64 -8.63 -6.43
N TYR A 56 11.39 -7.84 -5.64
CA TYR A 56 12.84 -7.78 -5.73
C TYR A 56 13.48 -9.17 -5.63
N ASN A 57 13.13 -9.97 -4.60
CA ASN A 57 13.71 -11.30 -4.40
C ASN A 57 13.44 -12.27 -5.57
N ILE A 58 12.25 -12.22 -6.18
CA ILE A 58 11.94 -13.03 -7.37
C ILE A 58 12.83 -12.61 -8.55
N LYS A 59 13.01 -11.30 -8.76
CA LYS A 59 13.82 -10.78 -9.85
C LYS A 59 15.30 -11.11 -9.68
N GLU A 60 15.83 -11.01 -8.46
CA GLU A 60 17.22 -11.36 -8.17
C GLU A 60 17.49 -12.85 -8.44
N GLU A 61 16.57 -13.74 -8.05
CA GLU A 61 16.77 -15.18 -8.26
C GLU A 61 16.63 -15.59 -9.74
N LEU A 62 15.66 -15.02 -10.46
CA LEU A 62 15.36 -15.42 -11.83
C LEU A 62 16.18 -14.67 -12.89
N GLY A 63 16.74 -13.50 -12.55
CA GLY A 63 17.49 -12.65 -13.46
C GLY A 63 16.70 -12.28 -14.71
N ASP A 64 17.31 -12.49 -15.89
CA ASP A 64 16.70 -12.20 -17.20
C ASP A 64 15.42 -13.02 -17.49
N ASN A 65 15.13 -14.06 -16.69
CA ASN A 65 13.90 -14.85 -16.82
C ASN A 65 12.70 -14.22 -16.10
N ALA A 66 12.88 -13.08 -15.42
CA ALA A 66 11.78 -12.36 -14.77
C ALA A 66 11.47 -11.04 -15.46
N VAL A 67 10.18 -10.79 -15.67
CA VAL A 67 9.63 -9.48 -16.03
C VAL A 67 8.56 -9.10 -15.00
N SER A 68 8.49 -7.83 -14.66
CA SER A 68 7.58 -7.31 -13.63
C SER A 68 6.91 -6.04 -14.12
N TRP A 69 5.61 -5.93 -13.82
CA TRP A 69 4.79 -4.75 -14.08
C TRP A 69 4.11 -4.32 -12.78
N SER A 70 3.81 -3.03 -12.64
CA SER A 70 2.93 -2.59 -11.56
C SER A 70 1.49 -2.97 -11.88
N VAL A 71 0.77 -3.54 -10.91
CA VAL A 71 -0.68 -3.78 -10.98
C VAL A 71 -1.49 -2.67 -10.28
N VAL A 72 -0.81 -1.71 -9.64
CA VAL A 72 -1.40 -0.58 -8.94
C VAL A 72 -0.87 0.75 -9.48
N GLU A 73 -1.73 1.77 -9.46
CA GLU A 73 -1.30 3.16 -9.73
C GLU A 73 -0.74 3.82 -8.47
N SER A 74 -1.33 3.56 -7.30
CA SER A 74 -0.90 4.11 -6.02
C SER A 74 -1.31 3.20 -4.86
N PHE A 75 -0.50 3.17 -3.80
CA PHE A 75 -0.78 2.46 -2.56
C PHE A 75 -0.55 3.38 -1.37
N TYR A 76 -1.51 3.41 -0.44
CA TYR A 76 -1.50 4.31 0.70
C TYR A 76 -1.24 3.55 2.00
N PHE A 77 -0.26 4.01 2.78
CA PHE A 77 -0.14 3.63 4.19
C PHE A 77 -1.02 4.55 5.04
N VAL A 78 -1.93 3.96 5.81
CA VAL A 78 -2.89 4.70 6.62
C VAL A 78 -2.63 4.53 8.11
N LEU A 79 -2.70 5.63 8.84
CA LEU A 79 -2.66 5.64 10.31
C LEU A 79 -4.09 5.48 10.82
N ILE A 80 -4.35 4.41 11.58
CA ILE A 80 -5.69 4.07 12.05
C ILE A 80 -5.76 4.11 13.57
N THR A 81 -6.81 4.71 14.11
CA THR A 81 -7.13 4.68 15.54
C THR A 81 -8.64 4.60 15.76
N LYS A 82 -9.07 4.44 17.01
CA LYS A 82 -10.49 4.42 17.38
C LYS A 82 -11.05 5.84 17.39
N LYS A 83 -12.22 6.05 16.78
CA LYS A 83 -12.97 7.33 16.80
C LYS A 83 -13.11 7.92 18.21
N ASN A 84 -13.52 7.11 19.18
CA ASN A 84 -13.66 7.55 20.57
C ASN A 84 -12.33 7.92 21.23
N TRP A 85 -11.20 7.33 20.80
CA TRP A 85 -9.91 7.68 21.37
C TRP A 85 -9.44 9.04 20.87
N ILE A 86 -9.53 9.26 19.55
CA ILE A 86 -9.02 10.48 18.92
C ILE A 86 -9.87 11.71 19.28
N ASN A 87 -11.20 11.57 19.31
CA ASN A 87 -12.11 12.65 19.70
C ASN A 87 -11.92 13.11 21.16
N ASN A 88 -11.43 12.23 22.03
CA ASN A 88 -11.18 12.56 23.44
C ASN A 88 -9.73 13.03 23.70
N LYS A 89 -8.86 13.04 22.68
CA LYS A 89 -7.45 13.41 22.80
C LYS A 89 -6.95 14.19 21.57
N PRO A 90 -7.64 15.26 21.14
CA PRO A 90 -7.26 16.01 19.94
C PRO A 90 -5.83 16.58 20.05
N GLU A 91 -5.41 17.06 21.24
CA GLU A 91 -4.06 17.62 21.43
C GLU A 91 -2.98 16.53 21.34
N ALA A 92 -3.30 15.28 21.70
CA ALA A 92 -2.37 14.18 21.52
C ALA A 92 -2.24 13.80 20.04
N ALA A 93 -3.34 13.84 19.29
CA ALA A 93 -3.34 13.61 17.85
C ALA A 93 -2.53 14.69 17.11
N GLU A 94 -2.69 15.96 17.49
CA GLU A 94 -1.92 17.08 16.95
C GLU A 94 -0.40 16.92 17.22
N ARG A 95 -0.01 16.63 18.48
CA ARG A 95 1.41 16.39 18.81
C ARG A 95 1.99 15.20 18.05
N PHE A 96 1.21 14.14 17.91
CA PHE A 96 1.63 12.97 17.13
C PHE A 96 1.82 13.35 15.66
N MET A 97 0.87 14.07 15.05
CA MET A 97 0.96 14.50 13.66
C MET A 97 2.17 15.42 13.41
N LYS A 98 2.47 16.35 14.34
CA LYS A 98 3.72 17.15 14.29
C LYS A 98 4.97 16.27 14.28
N SER A 99 4.99 15.19 15.07
CA SER A 99 6.10 14.24 15.08
C SER A 99 6.24 13.46 13.77
N VAL A 100 5.12 13.07 13.15
CA VAL A 100 5.14 12.38 11.85
C VAL A 100 5.65 13.33 10.76
N LEU A 101 5.21 14.59 10.75
CA LEU A 101 5.70 15.60 9.80
C LEU A 101 7.19 15.91 10.01
N GLY A 102 7.64 16.03 11.25
CA GLY A 102 9.08 16.15 11.52
C GLY A 102 9.88 14.94 11.04
N THR A 103 9.27 13.75 10.98
CA THR A 103 9.90 12.55 10.39
C THR A 103 9.93 12.63 8.87
N GLU A 104 8.86 13.10 8.22
CA GLU A 104 8.84 13.37 6.78
C GLU A 104 9.97 14.32 6.38
N ASP A 105 10.11 15.45 7.07
CA ASP A 105 11.15 16.44 6.80
C ASP A 105 12.55 15.85 7.05
N TYR A 106 12.73 15.11 8.15
CA TYR A 106 13.99 14.46 8.45
C TYR A 106 14.43 13.47 7.36
N VAL A 107 13.52 12.62 6.86
CA VAL A 107 13.85 11.64 5.79
C VAL A 107 14.20 12.34 4.48
N LYS A 108 13.55 13.47 4.16
CA LYS A 108 13.87 14.25 2.97
C LYS A 108 15.25 14.90 3.07
N ASP A 109 15.54 15.53 4.21
CA ASP A 109 16.78 16.28 4.41
C ASP A 109 17.99 15.37 4.73
N ASN A 110 17.75 14.15 5.23
CA ASN A 110 18.78 13.21 5.69
C ASN A 110 18.57 11.81 5.09
N SER A 111 18.34 11.74 3.77
CA SER A 111 17.96 10.50 3.09
C SER A 111 18.96 9.35 3.28
N GLU A 112 20.27 9.61 3.31
CA GLU A 112 21.29 8.56 3.53
C GLU A 112 21.25 8.00 4.96
N ASP A 113 21.07 8.85 5.97
CA ASP A 113 20.91 8.41 7.36
C ASP A 113 19.63 7.58 7.53
N ALA A 114 18.55 8.00 6.87
CA ALA A 114 17.28 7.27 6.88
C ALA A 114 17.40 5.90 6.18
N LYS A 115 18.12 5.82 5.05
CA LYS A 115 18.42 4.56 4.38
C LYS A 115 19.21 3.62 5.30
N GLU A 116 20.27 4.11 5.93
CA GLU A 116 21.10 3.30 6.83
C GLU A 116 20.31 2.79 8.03
N PHE A 117 19.47 3.63 8.64
CA PHE A 117 18.58 3.22 9.71
C PHE A 117 17.65 2.08 9.27
N ILE A 118 17.05 2.19 8.09
CA ILE A 118 16.13 1.16 7.55
C ILE A 118 16.89 -0.14 7.24
N LYS A 119 18.12 -0.05 6.68
CA LYS A 119 18.99 -1.21 6.45
C LYS A 119 19.25 -1.97 7.75
N ASP A 120 19.78 -1.28 8.75
CA ASP A 120 20.12 -1.88 10.04
C ASP A 120 18.89 -2.44 10.75
N ARG A 121 17.77 -1.71 10.69
CA ARG A 121 16.54 -2.07 11.41
C ARG A 121 15.88 -3.33 10.85
N PHE A 122 15.95 -3.54 9.54
CA PHE A 122 15.25 -4.63 8.84
C PHE A 122 16.20 -5.67 8.23
N ASP A 123 17.51 -5.52 8.45
CA ASP A 123 18.55 -6.37 7.87
C ASP A 123 18.46 -6.42 6.34
N TYR A 124 18.30 -5.24 5.73
CA TYR A 124 18.21 -5.10 4.28
C TYR A 124 19.57 -4.77 3.66
N GLU A 125 19.85 -5.40 2.52
CA GLU A 125 21.04 -5.11 1.73
C GLU A 125 20.95 -3.75 1.05
N SER A 126 22.09 -3.08 0.85
CA SER A 126 22.15 -1.78 0.15
C SER A 126 21.52 -1.85 -1.23
N ALA A 127 21.71 -2.95 -1.96
CA ALA A 127 21.15 -3.12 -3.31
C ALA A 127 19.61 -3.07 -3.32
N TYR A 128 18.96 -3.71 -2.35
CA TYR A 128 17.50 -3.62 -2.21
C TYR A 128 17.04 -2.20 -1.85
N ILE A 129 17.78 -1.49 -0.99
CA ILE A 129 17.44 -0.10 -0.66
C ILE A 129 17.60 0.81 -1.87
N ASP A 130 18.68 0.70 -2.63
CA ASP A 130 18.90 1.48 -3.84
C ASP A 130 17.82 1.20 -4.90
N TYR A 131 17.36 -0.05 -4.99
CA TYR A 131 16.24 -0.46 -5.84
C TYR A 131 14.90 0.13 -5.37
N SER A 132 14.60 0.06 -4.07
CA SER A 132 13.27 0.35 -3.53
C SER A 132 13.06 1.83 -3.21
N TRP A 133 14.11 2.56 -2.83
CA TRP A 133 14.03 3.95 -2.37
C TRP A 133 13.45 4.92 -3.41
N PRO A 134 13.83 4.87 -4.70
CA PRO A 134 13.24 5.75 -5.72
C PRO A 134 11.74 5.53 -5.94
N ASN A 135 11.21 4.37 -5.52
CA ASN A 135 9.79 4.02 -5.63
C ASN A 135 8.99 4.43 -4.38
N GLN A 136 9.63 5.02 -3.37
CA GLN A 136 8.96 5.47 -2.14
C GLN A 136 8.59 6.95 -2.22
N GLN A 137 7.38 7.27 -1.77
CA GLN A 137 6.95 8.64 -1.53
C GLN A 137 6.71 8.85 -0.03
N PHE A 138 7.65 9.52 0.63
CA PHE A 138 7.51 9.92 2.02
C PHE A 138 6.76 11.27 2.09
N ALA A 139 5.43 11.19 2.11
CA ALA A 139 4.56 12.36 2.23
C ALA A 139 3.33 12.02 3.09
N VAL A 140 3.11 12.84 4.11
CA VAL A 140 1.90 12.85 4.95
C VAL A 140 0.90 13.77 4.28
N ILE A 141 -0.02 13.15 3.56
CA ILE A 141 -1.06 13.83 2.77
C ILE A 141 -2.37 13.08 2.88
N LEU A 142 -3.48 13.83 2.82
CA LEU A 142 -4.82 13.28 2.68
C LEU A 142 -5.36 13.72 1.33
N GLU A 143 -5.19 12.87 0.32
CA GLU A 143 -5.56 13.17 -1.07
C GLU A 143 -6.98 12.69 -1.39
N GLN A 144 -7.65 13.39 -2.30
CA GLN A 144 -8.95 12.95 -2.84
C GLN A 144 -8.85 11.57 -3.52
N ALA A 145 -7.73 11.27 -4.19
CA ALA A 145 -7.51 9.99 -4.88
C ALA A 145 -7.50 8.78 -3.93
N MET A 146 -7.10 8.98 -2.67
CA MET A 146 -7.15 7.96 -1.64
C MET A 146 -8.59 7.49 -1.36
N LEU A 147 -9.56 8.43 -1.34
CA LEU A 147 -10.98 8.08 -1.17
C LEU A 147 -11.47 7.21 -2.31
N ILE A 148 -11.09 7.53 -3.55
CA ILE A 148 -11.43 6.74 -4.74
C ILE A 148 -10.88 5.31 -4.59
N ALA A 149 -9.63 5.17 -4.14
CA ALA A 149 -9.02 3.86 -3.90
C ALA A 149 -9.77 3.06 -2.83
N PHE A 150 -10.20 3.68 -1.72
CA PHE A 150 -10.96 3.00 -0.67
C PHE A 150 -12.34 2.57 -1.15
N GLU A 151 -13.07 3.45 -1.82
CA GLU A 151 -14.38 3.15 -2.37
C GLU A 151 -14.33 2.02 -3.39
N ASP A 152 -13.29 2.01 -4.23
CA ASP A 152 -13.11 0.98 -5.22
C ASP A 152 -12.80 -0.39 -4.59
N GLN A 153 -11.91 -0.43 -3.60
CA GLN A 153 -11.69 -1.65 -2.81
C GLN A 153 -12.95 -2.09 -2.07
N ALA A 154 -13.76 -1.16 -1.55
CA ALA A 154 -15.04 -1.47 -0.92
C ALA A 154 -16.02 -2.11 -1.91
N ARG A 155 -16.19 -1.53 -3.10
CA ARG A 155 -17.02 -2.09 -4.18
C ARG A 155 -16.58 -3.50 -4.53
N TRP A 156 -15.27 -3.72 -4.68
CA TRP A 156 -14.73 -5.05 -4.96
C TRP A 156 -15.06 -6.03 -3.82
N ARG A 157 -14.81 -5.68 -2.55
CA ARG A 157 -15.11 -6.55 -1.40
C ARG A 157 -16.59 -6.90 -1.29
N ILE A 158 -17.48 -5.94 -1.54
CA ILE A 158 -18.94 -6.15 -1.54
C ILE A 158 -19.33 -7.10 -2.68
N LYS A 159 -18.86 -6.84 -3.90
CA LYS A 159 -19.13 -7.68 -5.07
C LYS A 159 -18.67 -9.13 -4.88
N GLN A 160 -17.55 -9.34 -4.17
CA GLN A 160 -16.99 -10.65 -3.87
C GLN A 160 -17.61 -11.33 -2.62
N GLY A 161 -18.56 -10.68 -1.93
CA GLY A 161 -19.15 -11.23 -0.70
C GLY A 161 -18.15 -11.37 0.46
N LEU A 162 -17.12 -10.53 0.51
CA LEU A 162 -16.07 -10.53 1.54
C LEU A 162 -16.41 -9.66 2.76
N THR A 163 -17.65 -9.18 2.83
CA THR A 163 -18.19 -8.31 3.88
C THR A 163 -19.72 -8.45 3.89
N ASP A 164 -20.34 -8.18 5.04
CA ASP A 164 -21.80 -8.10 5.19
C ASP A 164 -22.38 -6.75 4.72
N ALA A 165 -21.50 -5.78 4.44
CA ALA A 165 -21.92 -4.49 3.88
C ALA A 165 -22.49 -4.69 2.46
N THR A 166 -23.60 -4.02 2.18
CA THR A 166 -24.27 -4.07 0.87
C THR A 166 -24.03 -2.81 0.03
N GLU A 167 -23.54 -1.75 0.66
CA GLU A 167 -23.30 -0.45 0.03
C GLU A 167 -21.91 0.07 0.41
N VAL A 168 -21.32 0.87 -0.48
CA VAL A 168 -20.03 1.51 -0.23
C VAL A 168 -20.23 2.59 0.83
N PRO A 169 -19.50 2.57 1.96
CA PRO A 169 -19.62 3.60 2.96
C PRO A 169 -19.05 4.93 2.45
N ASN A 170 -19.57 6.04 2.96
CA ASN A 170 -18.92 7.33 2.78
C ASN A 170 -17.64 7.37 3.63
N TYR A 171 -16.47 7.24 2.99
CA TYR A 171 -15.19 7.19 3.70
C TYR A 171 -14.82 8.52 4.38
N LEU A 172 -15.44 9.65 4.01
CA LEU A 172 -15.26 10.93 4.71
C LEU A 172 -15.63 10.81 6.20
N ASP A 173 -16.61 9.96 6.55
CA ASP A 173 -17.06 9.77 7.94
C ASP A 173 -16.02 9.05 8.82
N TYR A 174 -14.98 8.49 8.19
CA TYR A 174 -13.94 7.67 8.82
C TYR A 174 -12.57 8.34 8.84
N ILE A 175 -12.44 9.53 8.24
CA ILE A 175 -11.19 10.26 8.20
C ILE A 175 -11.21 11.39 9.22
N TYR A 176 -10.19 11.40 10.08
CA TYR A 176 -9.97 12.49 11.03
C TYR A 176 -9.03 13.52 10.41
N LEU A 177 -9.59 14.65 9.97
CA LEU A 177 -8.87 15.70 9.24
C LEU A 177 -8.18 16.69 10.19
N ASP A 178 -8.79 16.96 11.34
CA ASP A 178 -8.49 18.09 12.21
C ASP A 178 -7.01 18.15 12.62
N ALA A 179 -6.38 17.00 12.96
CA ALA A 179 -4.97 17.02 13.37
C ALA A 179 -4.03 17.43 12.24
N LEU A 180 -4.30 17.02 10.98
CA LEU A 180 -3.45 17.40 9.86
C LEU A 180 -3.77 18.83 9.40
N GLU A 181 -5.05 19.20 9.40
CA GLU A 181 -5.50 20.54 9.06
C GLU A 181 -4.91 21.62 9.98
N GLU A 182 -4.78 21.32 11.28
CA GLU A 182 -4.17 22.24 12.26
C GLU A 182 -2.67 22.45 12.02
N VAL A 183 -1.94 21.42 11.57
CA VAL A 183 -0.47 21.44 11.54
C VAL A 183 0.12 21.66 10.15
N LYS A 184 -0.61 21.29 9.09
CA LYS A 184 -0.22 21.37 7.68
C LYS A 184 -1.46 21.39 6.78
N PRO A 185 -2.24 22.48 6.79
CA PRO A 185 -3.53 22.55 6.09
C PRO A 185 -3.43 22.30 4.59
N GLU A 186 -2.32 22.67 3.95
CA GLU A 186 -2.06 22.44 2.53
C GLU A 186 -1.87 20.95 2.16
N ALA A 187 -1.63 20.08 3.14
CA ALA A 187 -1.56 18.63 2.94
C ALA A 187 -2.94 17.94 2.98
N VAL A 188 -4.01 18.69 3.26
CA VAL A 188 -5.39 18.21 3.20
C VAL A 188 -5.98 18.53 1.83
N GLY A 189 -5.87 17.58 0.91
CA GLY A 189 -6.40 17.68 -0.46
C GLY A 189 -7.82 17.15 -0.63
N ILE A 190 -8.47 16.66 0.44
CA ILE A 190 -9.85 16.17 0.41
C ILE A 190 -10.83 17.35 0.32
N ILE A 191 -11.74 17.29 -0.65
CA ILE A 191 -12.80 18.28 -0.85
C ILE A 191 -14.06 17.86 -0.07
N ARG A 192 -14.66 18.80 0.66
CA ARG A 192 -15.86 18.59 1.49
C ARG A 192 -17.12 19.10 0.80
#